data_AF-A0AAJ3LC60-F1
#
_entry.id   AF-A0AAJ3LC60-F1
#
_cell.length_a   1.000
_cell.length_b   1.000
_cell.length_c   1.000
_cell.angle_alpha   90.00
_cell.angle_beta   90.00
_cell.angle_gamma   90.00
#
_symmetry.space_group_name_H-M   'P 1'
#
loop_
_entity.id
_entity.type
_entity.pdbx_description
1 polymer ?
#
loop_
_entity_poly.entity_id
_entity_poly.type
_entity_poly.pdbx_seq_one_letter_code
_entity_poly.pdbx_strand_id
1 'polypeptide(L)'
;MNTDQWIALYAQAFREMGEKLEQVLQLNSCREHWIQAEISLHAWFNDKIEIWTDLPIGERRKADLYALDDAGSTTMVAEIKCLGDISQAKCLEGDWSVRADVERLRNFECPTRLFVLVIAKGERETNTGRRLREDEWVDGRECVSVDLGFALIRMWAL
;
A
#
# COMPACT_ATOMS: atom_id res chain seq x y z
N MET A 1 -7.92 3.25 -15.99
CA MET A 1 -6.63 2.53 -15.96
C MET A 1 -6.89 1.06 -15.67
N ASN A 2 -6.04 0.16 -16.18
CA ASN A 2 -6.01 -1.24 -15.77
C ASN A 2 -5.05 -1.45 -14.58
N THR A 3 -5.03 -2.67 -14.02
CA THR A 3 -4.20 -3.03 -12.87
C THR A 3 -2.71 -2.77 -13.09
N ASP A 4 -2.15 -3.14 -14.23
CA ASP A 4 -0.72 -2.97 -14.51
C ASP A 4 -0.33 -1.50 -14.58
N GLN A 5 -1.20 -0.67 -15.15
CA GLN A 5 -1.02 0.78 -15.16
C GLN A 5 -1.02 1.37 -13.75
N TRP A 6 -1.91 0.89 -12.87
CA TRP A 6 -1.95 1.33 -11.47
C TRP A 6 -0.69 0.93 -10.72
N ILE A 7 -0.22 -0.30 -10.91
CA ILE A 7 1.03 -0.78 -10.31
C ILE A 7 2.22 0.06 -10.81
N ALA A 8 2.27 0.37 -12.11
CA ALA A 8 3.33 1.20 -12.68
C ALA A 8 3.34 2.61 -12.10
N LEU A 9 2.16 3.23 -11.95
CA LEU A 9 2.01 4.55 -11.30
C LEU A 9 2.53 4.52 -9.87
N TYR A 10 2.11 3.54 -9.06
CA TYR A 10 2.57 3.41 -7.67
C TYR A 10 4.08 3.17 -7.61
N ALA A 11 4.60 2.27 -8.44
CA ALA A 11 6.03 1.99 -8.51
C ALA A 11 6.84 3.25 -8.84
N GLN A 12 6.34 4.07 -9.77
CA GLN A 12 7.00 5.32 -10.15
C GLN A 12 6.90 6.35 -9.02
N ALA A 13 5.73 6.50 -8.38
CA ALA A 13 5.56 7.38 -7.22
C ALA A 13 6.57 7.04 -6.11
N PHE A 14 6.72 5.77 -5.75
CA PHE A 14 7.69 5.35 -4.74
C PHE A 14 9.14 5.67 -5.12
N ARG A 15 9.51 5.50 -6.39
CA ARG A 15 10.86 5.86 -6.87
C ARG A 15 11.11 7.37 -6.77
N GLU A 16 10.11 8.18 -7.09
CA GLU A 16 10.22 9.64 -7.04
C GLU A 16 10.19 10.23 -5.64
N MET A 17 9.55 9.56 -4.67
CA MET A 17 9.64 9.95 -3.26
C MET A 17 11.10 9.93 -2.76
N GLY A 18 11.90 8.97 -3.23
CA GLY A 18 13.35 8.91 -3.00
C GLY A 18 13.74 9.13 -1.53
N GLU A 19 14.71 10.02 -1.29
CA GLU A 19 15.24 10.34 0.04
C GLU A 19 14.18 10.85 1.03
N LYS A 20 13.08 11.45 0.54
CA LYS A 20 11.99 11.89 1.43
C LYS A 20 11.33 10.69 2.10
N LEU A 21 11.12 9.61 1.37
CA LEU A 21 10.58 8.37 1.93
C LEU A 21 11.53 7.79 2.98
N GLU A 22 12.85 7.82 2.74
CA GLU A 22 13.83 7.35 3.72
C GLU A 22 13.70 8.10 5.05
N GLN A 23 13.54 9.43 5.00
CA GLN A 23 13.34 10.25 6.20
C GLN A 23 12.00 9.97 6.87
N VAL A 24 10.93 9.84 6.09
CA VAL A 24 9.58 9.53 6.59
C VAL A 24 9.55 8.20 7.32
N LEU A 25 10.27 7.19 6.83
CA LEU A 25 10.33 5.88 7.48
C LEU A 25 10.96 5.91 8.89
N GLN A 26 11.74 6.95 9.21
CA GLN A 26 12.29 7.17 10.57
C GLN A 26 11.29 7.80 11.54
N LEU A 27 10.10 8.23 11.08
CA LEU A 27 9.08 8.83 11.94
C LEU A 27 8.33 7.77 12.74
N ASN A 28 7.95 8.12 13.97
CA ASN A 28 7.20 7.23 14.86
C ASN A 28 5.69 7.17 14.54
N SER A 29 5.18 8.08 13.70
CA SER A 29 3.76 8.16 13.35
C SER A 29 3.56 8.82 11.98
N CYS A 30 2.33 8.75 11.45
CA CYS A 30 1.89 9.42 10.22
C CYS A 30 2.56 9.00 8.90
N ARG A 31 3.39 7.96 8.91
CA ARG A 31 4.10 7.46 7.72
C ARG A 31 3.16 7.07 6.58
N GLU A 32 2.15 6.25 6.90
CA GLU A 32 1.18 5.76 5.91
C GLU A 32 0.38 6.92 5.30
N HIS A 33 -0.11 7.85 6.12
CA HIS A 33 -0.80 9.05 5.65
C HIS A 33 0.08 9.94 4.76
N TRP A 34 1.38 10.06 5.07
CA TRP A 34 2.31 10.81 4.21
C TRP A 34 2.49 10.13 2.85
N ILE A 35 2.69 8.82 2.83
CA ILE A 35 2.84 8.04 1.59
C ILE A 35 1.55 8.11 0.76
N GLN A 36 0.39 7.98 1.40
CA GLN A 36 -0.92 8.15 0.76
C GLN A 36 -1.02 9.50 0.05
N ALA A 37 -0.69 10.59 0.75
CA ALA A 37 -0.72 11.93 0.18
C ALA A 37 0.25 12.09 -0.99
N GLU A 38 1.47 11.60 -0.89
CA GLU A 38 2.47 11.71 -1.96
C GLU A 38 2.11 10.89 -3.20
N ILE A 39 1.48 9.72 -3.05
CA ILE A 39 0.93 8.96 -4.19
C ILE A 39 -0.16 9.78 -4.90
N SER A 40 -1.10 10.36 -4.14
CA SER A 40 -2.14 11.22 -4.70
C SER A 40 -1.58 12.44 -5.43
N LEU A 41 -0.57 13.10 -4.86
CA LEU A 41 0.08 14.25 -5.49
C LEU A 41 0.84 13.84 -6.76
N HIS A 42 1.59 12.73 -6.73
CA HIS A 42 2.28 12.21 -7.90
C HIS A 42 1.28 11.93 -9.05
N ALA A 43 0.21 11.19 -8.77
CA ALA A 43 -0.82 10.85 -9.75
C ALA A 43 -1.47 12.11 -10.37
N TRP A 44 -1.76 13.12 -9.55
CA TRP A 44 -2.36 14.36 -10.03
C TRP A 44 -1.40 15.18 -10.89
N PHE A 45 -0.16 15.39 -10.43
CA PHE A 45 0.76 16.28 -11.13
C PHE A 45 1.28 15.68 -12.42
N ASN A 46 1.54 14.38 -12.45
CA ASN A 46 2.16 13.70 -13.59
C ASN A 46 1.13 13.13 -14.57
N ASP A 47 0.03 12.55 -14.08
CA ASP A 47 -0.91 11.80 -14.92
C ASP A 47 -2.31 12.44 -15.00
N LYS A 48 -2.57 13.51 -14.24
CA LYS A 48 -3.91 14.13 -14.09
C LYS A 48 -4.97 13.17 -13.56
N ILE A 49 -4.55 12.28 -12.67
CA ILE A 49 -5.41 11.26 -12.07
C ILE A 49 -5.69 11.64 -10.62
N GLU A 50 -6.97 11.63 -10.26
CA GLU A 50 -7.40 11.87 -8.89
C GLU A 50 -7.39 10.57 -8.10
N ILE A 51 -6.59 10.54 -7.03
CA ILE A 51 -6.61 9.50 -6.02
C ILE A 51 -6.99 10.15 -4.70
N TRP A 52 -8.09 9.67 -4.13
CA TRP A 52 -8.69 10.19 -2.91
C TRP A 52 -8.39 9.28 -1.72
N THR A 53 -8.49 9.82 -0.51
CA THR A 53 -8.31 9.07 0.74
C THR A 53 -9.65 8.74 1.38
N ASP A 54 -9.68 7.70 2.21
CA ASP A 54 -10.78 7.41 3.13
C ASP A 54 -12.12 7.04 2.46
N LEU A 55 -12.09 6.20 1.41
CA LEU A 55 -13.35 5.66 0.85
C LEU A 55 -14.10 4.93 1.96
N PRO A 56 -15.34 5.33 2.33
CA PRO A 56 -16.11 4.62 3.33
C PRO A 56 -16.56 3.26 2.77
N ILE A 57 -16.35 2.19 3.54
CA ILE A 57 -16.60 0.80 3.09
C ILE A 57 -17.59 0.06 4.00
N GLY A 58 -18.38 0.83 4.75
CA GLY A 58 -19.29 0.29 5.77
C GLY A 58 -18.58 -0.06 7.07
N GLU A 59 -19.36 -0.34 8.12
CA GLU A 59 -18.87 -0.80 9.43
C GLU A 59 -17.76 0.06 10.06
N ARG A 60 -17.76 1.38 9.78
CA ARG A 60 -16.74 2.35 10.22
C ARG A 60 -15.32 2.08 9.68
N ARG A 61 -15.19 1.25 8.65
CA ARG A 61 -13.91 0.96 8.00
C ARG A 61 -13.75 1.83 6.75
N LYS A 62 -12.51 1.94 6.27
CA LYS A 62 -12.15 2.70 5.07
C LYS A 62 -11.06 2.00 4.27
N ALA A 63 -11.02 2.22 2.95
CA ALA A 63 -9.80 1.96 2.16
C ALA A 63 -8.90 3.19 2.26
N ASP A 64 -7.58 2.97 2.29
CA ASP A 64 -6.61 4.07 2.40
C ASP A 64 -6.68 5.00 1.20
N LEU A 65 -6.68 4.43 -0.01
CA LEU A 65 -6.75 5.16 -1.27
C LEU A 65 -7.82 4.59 -2.19
N TYR A 66 -8.41 5.45 -3.02
CA TYR A 66 -9.31 5.04 -4.08
C TYR A 66 -9.30 6.02 -5.26
N ALA A 67 -9.73 5.52 -6.42
CA ALA A 67 -9.99 6.34 -7.60
C ALA A 67 -11.39 6.03 -8.17
N LEU A 68 -12.01 7.04 -8.78
CA LEU A 68 -13.32 6.93 -9.42
C LEU A 68 -13.18 7.09 -10.94
N ASP A 69 -14.12 6.56 -11.70
CA ASP A 69 -14.30 6.93 -13.12
C ASP A 69 -15.19 8.18 -13.27
N ASP A 70 -15.39 8.61 -14.52
CA ASP A 70 -16.25 9.74 -14.87
C ASP A 70 -17.73 9.53 -14.46
N ALA A 71 -18.14 8.28 -14.22
CA ALA A 71 -19.48 7.93 -13.74
C ALA A 71 -19.55 7.89 -12.19
N GLY A 72 -18.45 8.19 -11.50
CA GLY A 72 -18.35 8.14 -10.04
C GLY A 72 -18.21 6.73 -9.46
N SER A 73 -17.91 5.72 -10.28
CA SER A 73 -17.73 4.33 -9.85
C SER A 73 -16.29 4.05 -9.45
N THR A 74 -16.08 3.29 -8.38
CA THR A 74 -14.74 2.98 -7.87
C THR A 74 -13.95 2.09 -8.83
N THR A 75 -12.89 2.63 -9.41
CA THR A 75 -12.02 1.92 -10.37
C THR A 75 -10.78 1.29 -9.74
N MET A 76 -10.33 1.84 -8.63
CA MET A 76 -9.20 1.32 -7.85
C MET A 76 -9.42 1.58 -6.37
N VAL A 77 -9.04 0.62 -5.55
CA VAL A 77 -8.82 0.78 -4.11
C VAL A 77 -7.43 0.26 -3.74
N ALA A 78 -6.78 0.91 -2.78
CA ALA A 78 -5.52 0.45 -2.25
C ALA A 78 -5.44 0.57 -0.73
N GLU A 79 -4.64 -0.31 -0.15
CA GLU A 79 -4.24 -0.30 1.26
C GLU A 79 -2.72 -0.19 1.34
N ILE A 80 -2.20 0.69 2.19
CA ILE A 80 -0.78 0.95 2.37
C ILE A 80 -0.40 0.64 3.82
N LYS A 81 0.55 -0.28 3.99
CA LYS A 81 1.10 -0.64 5.31
C LYS A 81 2.59 -0.41 5.38
N CYS A 82 3.04 0.25 6.45
CA CYS A 82 4.46 0.48 6.72
C CYS A 82 4.96 -0.44 7.85
N LEU A 83 5.92 -1.31 7.54
CA LEU A 83 6.66 -2.06 8.55
C LEU A 83 7.74 -1.17 9.15
N GLY A 84 7.53 -0.77 10.40
CA GLY A 84 8.52 -0.04 11.19
C GLY A 84 8.02 0.45 12.54
N ASP A 85 6.95 -0.13 13.06
CA ASP A 85 6.36 0.24 14.35
C ASP A 85 6.34 -0.99 15.27
N ILE A 86 6.55 -0.74 16.55
CA ILE A 86 6.26 -1.67 17.65
C ILE A 86 4.77 -2.10 17.59
N SER A 87 3.90 -1.31 16.97
CA SER A 87 2.49 -1.67 16.70
C SER A 87 2.29 -2.82 15.71
N GLN A 88 3.27 -3.11 14.83
CA GLN A 88 3.19 -4.19 13.83
C GLN A 88 3.89 -5.49 14.23
N ALA A 89 4.65 -5.48 15.34
CA ALA A 89 5.17 -6.72 15.93
C ALA A 89 4.05 -7.67 16.40
N LYS A 90 2.80 -7.19 16.41
CA LYS A 90 1.58 -7.99 16.58
C LYS A 90 0.76 -7.92 15.29
N CYS A 91 0.17 -9.04 14.92
CA CYS A 91 -0.87 -9.18 13.90
C CYS A 91 -0.39 -9.45 12.45
N LEU A 92 0.32 -10.57 12.26
CA LEU A 92 0.11 -11.38 11.03
C LEU A 92 -1.29 -12.01 11.02
N GLU A 93 -1.92 -12.14 12.19
CA GLU A 93 -3.24 -12.75 12.41
C GLU A 93 -4.07 -11.90 13.38
N GLY A 94 -5.40 -11.96 13.28
CA GLY A 94 -6.36 -11.17 14.06
C GLY A 94 -7.05 -10.07 13.25
N ASP A 95 -8.06 -9.42 13.82
CA ASP A 95 -8.97 -8.51 13.10
C ASP A 95 -8.31 -7.24 12.54
N TRP A 96 -7.09 -6.92 13.01
CA TRP A 96 -6.27 -5.76 12.61
C TRP A 96 -4.94 -6.20 11.98
N SER A 97 -4.92 -7.39 11.38
CA SER A 97 -3.72 -7.96 10.75
C SER A 97 -3.60 -7.62 9.27
N VAL A 98 -2.38 -7.71 8.74
CA VAL A 98 -2.11 -7.69 7.29
C VAL A 98 -3.02 -8.66 6.54
N ARG A 99 -3.24 -9.86 7.09
CA ARG A 99 -4.13 -10.86 6.48
C ARG A 99 -5.58 -10.40 6.47
N ALA A 100 -6.07 -9.82 7.57
CA ALA A 100 -7.43 -9.28 7.63
C ALA A 100 -7.62 -8.11 6.64
N ASP A 101 -6.61 -7.26 6.44
CA ASP A 101 -6.64 -6.20 5.44
C ASP A 101 -6.66 -6.75 4.01
N VAL A 102 -5.86 -7.77 3.71
CA VAL A 102 -5.88 -8.46 2.40
C VAL A 102 -7.23 -9.12 2.13
N GLU A 103 -7.76 -9.89 3.08
CA GLU A 103 -9.08 -10.54 2.97
C GLU A 103 -10.20 -9.51 2.80
N ARG A 104 -10.15 -8.42 3.57
CA ARG A 104 -11.09 -7.31 3.44
C ARG A 104 -11.01 -6.70 2.06
N LEU A 105 -9.80 -6.37 1.59
CA LEU A 105 -9.58 -5.74 0.30
C LEU A 105 -10.02 -6.64 -0.87
N ARG A 106 -9.83 -7.97 -0.78
CA ARG A 106 -10.32 -8.96 -1.76
C ARG A 106 -11.84 -8.91 -1.97
N ASN A 107 -12.60 -8.58 -0.92
CA ASN A 107 -14.06 -8.57 -0.98
C ASN A 107 -14.67 -7.31 -1.62
N PHE A 108 -13.84 -6.36 -2.10
CA PHE A 108 -14.32 -5.19 -2.79
C PHE A 108 -14.77 -5.53 -4.22
N GLU A 109 -15.95 -5.04 -4.58
CA GLU A 109 -16.38 -4.98 -5.97
C GLU A 109 -15.71 -3.79 -6.65
N CYS A 110 -14.46 -4.00 -7.08
CA CYS A 110 -13.64 -2.98 -7.71
C CYS A 110 -12.72 -3.62 -8.76
N PRO A 111 -12.52 -3.00 -9.94
CA PRO A 111 -11.66 -3.56 -10.99
C PRO A 111 -10.22 -3.79 -10.55
N THR A 112 -9.67 -2.90 -9.71
CA THR A 112 -8.29 -3.00 -9.22
C THR A 112 -8.24 -2.84 -7.71
N ARG A 113 -7.58 -3.78 -7.04
CA ARG A 113 -7.40 -3.82 -5.58
C ARG A 113 -5.93 -3.99 -5.29
N LEU A 114 -5.29 -3.01 -4.68
CA LEU A 114 -3.84 -3.04 -4.43
C LEU A 114 -3.54 -3.13 -2.94
N PHE A 115 -2.83 -4.17 -2.54
CA PHE A 115 -2.18 -4.19 -1.24
C PHE A 115 -0.73 -3.76 -1.41
N VAL A 116 -0.29 -2.77 -0.65
CA VAL A 116 1.05 -2.19 -0.72
C VAL A 116 1.72 -2.28 0.64
N LEU A 117 2.87 -2.93 0.68
CA LEU A 117 3.68 -3.09 1.88
C LEU A 117 5.02 -2.40 1.72
N VAL A 118 5.32 -1.47 2.63
CA VAL A 118 6.56 -0.69 2.66
C VAL A 118 7.43 -1.21 3.79
N ILE A 119 8.60 -1.76 3.45
CA ILE A 119 9.48 -2.42 4.41
C ILE A 119 10.82 -1.70 4.48
N ALA A 120 11.08 -0.94 5.54
CA ALA A 120 12.38 -0.29 5.75
C ALA A 120 13.51 -1.34 5.86
N LYS A 121 14.71 -1.05 5.34
CA LYS A 121 15.86 -1.98 5.36
C LYS A 121 16.51 -2.10 6.75
N GLY A 122 16.37 -1.06 7.57
CA GLY A 122 16.80 -1.05 8.97
C GLY A 122 15.92 -1.88 9.90
N GLU A 123 14.71 -2.27 9.46
CA GLU A 123 13.87 -3.28 10.13
C GLU A 123 14.50 -4.66 9.92
N ARG A 124 15.63 -4.86 10.59
CA ARG A 124 16.26 -6.15 10.82
C ARG A 124 15.62 -6.79 12.04
N GLU A 125 15.28 -8.08 11.88
CA GLU A 125 15.18 -9.05 12.96
C GLU A 125 13.91 -9.07 13.80
N THR A 126 12.76 -9.24 13.14
CA THR A 126 11.78 -10.19 13.66
C THR A 126 11.52 -11.27 12.61
N ASN A 127 11.20 -12.50 13.04
CA ASN A 127 10.78 -13.57 12.11
C ASN A 127 9.64 -13.08 11.19
N THR A 128 8.83 -12.14 11.66
CA THR A 128 7.77 -11.44 10.94
C THR A 128 8.30 -10.64 9.73
N GLY A 129 9.34 -9.84 9.89
CA GLY A 129 9.93 -9.06 8.77
C GLY A 129 10.57 -9.93 7.69
N ARG A 130 11.18 -11.07 8.07
CA ARG A 130 11.69 -12.06 7.11
C ARG A 130 10.56 -12.73 6.34
N ARG A 131 9.54 -13.21 7.05
CA ARG A 131 8.32 -13.77 6.44
C ARG A 131 7.67 -12.76 5.52
N LEU A 132 7.47 -11.51 5.92
CA LEU A 132 6.84 -10.48 5.09
C LEU A 132 7.61 -10.14 3.80
N ARG A 133 8.92 -10.44 3.71
CA ARG A 133 9.72 -10.29 2.48
C ARG A 133 9.64 -11.51 1.55
N GLU A 134 9.43 -12.70 2.11
CA GLU A 134 9.49 -13.99 1.40
C GLU A 134 8.11 -14.60 1.13
N ASP A 135 7.10 -14.31 1.95
CA ASP A 135 5.78 -14.93 1.88
C ASP A 135 4.99 -14.40 0.67
N GLU A 136 4.20 -15.32 0.11
CA GLU A 136 3.13 -15.11 -0.86
C GLU A 136 1.80 -14.97 -0.11
N TRP A 137 1.64 -13.90 0.69
CA TRP A 137 0.44 -13.64 1.51
C TRP A 137 -0.88 -13.61 0.74
N VAL A 138 -0.78 -13.50 -0.58
CA VAL A 138 -1.91 -13.40 -1.49
C VAL A 138 -1.88 -14.61 -2.42
N ASP A 139 -2.16 -15.80 -1.89
CA ASP A 139 -2.34 -17.09 -2.60
C ASP A 139 -1.97 -17.09 -4.10
N GLY A 140 -0.68 -17.20 -4.43
CA GLY A 140 -0.18 -17.32 -5.81
C GLY A 140 -0.33 -16.08 -6.72
N ARG A 141 -0.69 -14.91 -6.17
CA ARG A 141 -0.70 -13.64 -6.92
C ARG A 141 0.72 -13.12 -7.09
N GLU A 142 1.02 -12.70 -8.32
CA GLU A 142 2.29 -12.08 -8.66
C GLU A 142 2.51 -10.81 -7.83
N CYS A 143 3.71 -10.71 -7.26
CA CYS A 143 4.12 -9.57 -6.45
C CYS A 143 5.07 -8.70 -7.26
N VAL A 144 4.74 -7.42 -7.41
CA VAL A 144 5.66 -6.44 -7.99
C VAL A 144 6.42 -5.76 -6.86
N SER A 145 7.76 -5.83 -6.95
CA SER A 145 8.65 -5.27 -5.94
C SER A 145 9.45 -4.09 -6.46
N VAL A 146 9.60 -3.06 -5.63
CA VAL A 146 10.48 -1.91 -5.87
C VAL A 146 11.49 -1.83 -4.73
N ASP A 147 12.76 -2.14 -5.04
CA ASP A 147 13.87 -1.97 -4.10
C ASP A 147 14.48 -0.58 -4.28
N LEU A 148 14.38 0.25 -3.24
CA LEU A 148 14.91 1.61 -3.20
C LEU A 148 16.28 1.69 -2.50
N GLY A 149 16.86 0.55 -2.12
CA GLY A 149 18.13 0.48 -1.40
C GLY A 149 18.03 0.73 0.10
N PHE A 150 17.08 1.56 0.56
CA PHE A 150 16.76 1.81 1.98
C PHE A 150 15.40 1.24 2.41
N ALA A 151 14.54 0.87 1.45
CA ALA A 151 13.24 0.24 1.67
C ALA A 151 12.90 -0.72 0.52
N LEU A 152 12.14 -1.76 0.83
CA LEU A 152 11.53 -2.66 -0.14
C LEU A 152 10.03 -2.42 -0.15
N ILE A 153 9.50 -2.02 -1.30
CA ILE A 153 8.06 -1.90 -1.53
C ILE A 153 7.59 -3.19 -2.21
N ARG A 154 6.54 -3.82 -1.67
CA ARG A 154 5.89 -4.99 -2.26
C ARG A 154 4.44 -4.64 -2.56
N MET A 155 4.00 -4.91 -3.79
CA MET A 155 2.65 -4.61 -4.26
C MET A 155 2.00 -5.88 -4.80
N TRP A 156 0.74 -6.10 -4.45
CA TRP A 156 -0.07 -7.20 -4.94
C TRP A 156 -1.40 -6.69 -5.47
N ALA A 157 -1.82 -7.19 -6.63
CA ALA A 157 -3.17 -7.03 -7.13
C ALA A 157 -4.05 -8.20 -6.66
N LEU A 158 -5.13 -7.88 -5.94
CA LEU A 158 -6.00 -8.86 -5.26
C LEU A 158 -7.20 -9.30 -6.10
#